data_AF-A0A812NC18-F1
#
_entry.id   AF-A0A812NC18-F1
#
_cell.length_a   1.000
_cell.length_b   1.000
_cell.length_c   1.000
_cell.angle_alpha   90.00
_cell.angle_beta   90.00
_cell.angle_gamma   90.00
#
_symmetry.space_group_name_H-M   'P 1'
#
loop_
_entity.id
_entity.type
_entity.pdbx_description
1 polymer ?
#
loop_
_entity_poly.entity_id
_entity_poly.type
_entity_poly.pdbx_seq_one_letter_code
_entity_poly.pdbx_strand_id
1 'polypeptide(L)'
;MDNNKEEEKLEIVRLLLEMKCSPTEADCFGRSALHYAVQKGDMRVVTLLQRTVDQANEEVRAEARRVQEFLASADAARAEQAAAEAARAAARAAELAAARAAEDRRNIKAAEAAEAAAKLQEERLKREAAEAAEAVARVGEERKKREAVEAAMQAARNEEERKKREIAAAVEASVKIEAERRKKEAAAAAEEAAREQRKAAEAAEAAARTEEERRKKEAVEAAEAAAKIEEERRQQESQLAAELSLRVEHERKIREAAEAEEAAAREKREAAEAAEAAARTEEERRKKEAADSAEAAAKTEEERRQQEVKSAAELSLKVEQERHRREAAQAAEAAAMREAERKNREAAEAAAICYEERMKQTTAEAAVAVAAEDCQTRLTTASTWEVAFSITVAD
;
A
#
# COMPACT_ATOMS: atom_id res chain seq x y z
N MET A 1 39.69 76.15 80.08
CA MET A 1 40.76 75.18 79.73
C MET A 1 40.07 73.89 79.31
N ASP A 2 39.23 73.95 78.27
CA ASP A 2 38.22 72.90 78.04
C ASP A 2 38.43 72.16 76.70
N ASN A 3 39.43 72.56 75.91
CA ASN A 3 39.73 71.96 74.60
C ASN A 3 40.14 70.48 74.68
N ASN A 4 40.83 70.04 75.75
CA ASN A 4 41.25 68.64 75.90
C ASN A 4 40.06 67.66 76.01
N LYS A 5 38.95 68.07 76.67
CA LYS A 5 37.78 67.19 76.85
C LYS A 5 36.97 67.01 75.57
N GLU A 6 36.94 68.01 74.71
CA GLU A 6 36.26 67.92 73.41
C GLU A 6 37.05 67.08 72.41
N GLU A 7 38.39 67.13 72.48
CA GLU A 7 39.26 66.31 71.62
C GLU A 7 39.18 64.83 71.98
N GLU A 8 39.20 64.50 73.28
CA GLU A 8 39.05 63.12 73.77
C GLU A 8 37.73 62.47 73.32
N LYS A 9 36.61 63.21 73.40
CA LYS A 9 35.30 62.73 72.90
C LYS A 9 35.32 62.46 71.39
N LEU A 10 35.99 63.33 70.64
CA LEU A 10 36.10 63.21 69.19
C LEU A 10 36.96 62.00 68.80
N GLU A 11 38.01 61.72 69.58
CA GLU A 11 38.88 60.55 69.44
C GLU A 11 38.15 59.24 69.72
N ILE A 12 37.31 59.21 70.76
CA ILE A 12 36.45 58.05 71.07
C ILE A 12 35.46 57.80 69.92
N VAL A 13 34.82 58.85 69.38
CA VAL A 13 33.88 58.69 68.25
C VAL A 13 34.60 58.21 66.99
N ARG A 14 35.83 58.67 66.73
CA ARG A 14 36.65 58.16 65.61
C ARG A 14 36.96 56.68 65.78
N LEU A 15 37.37 56.25 66.97
CA LEU A 15 37.66 54.86 67.28
C LEU A 15 36.42 53.98 67.09
N LEU A 16 35.25 54.44 67.55
CA LEU A 16 33.98 53.69 67.39
C LEU A 16 33.59 53.55 65.91
N LEU A 17 33.77 54.60 65.11
CA LEU A 17 33.53 54.54 63.66
C LEU A 17 34.54 53.62 62.95
N GLU A 18 35.80 53.59 63.40
CA GLU A 18 36.83 52.67 62.89
C GLU A 18 36.49 51.20 63.22
N MET A 19 35.87 50.97 64.37
CA MET A 19 35.31 49.67 64.77
C MET A 19 34.00 49.31 64.05
N LYS A 20 33.62 50.05 62.99
CA LYS A 20 32.42 49.84 62.16
C LYS A 20 31.09 49.95 62.91
N CYS A 21 31.04 50.71 64.01
CA CYS A 21 29.75 51.04 64.64
C CYS A 21 28.89 51.86 63.67
N SER A 22 27.62 51.49 63.54
CA SER A 22 26.74 52.18 62.59
C SER A 22 26.32 53.55 63.13
N PRO A 23 26.64 54.66 62.45
CA PRO A 23 26.27 56.01 62.93
C PRO A 23 24.77 56.29 62.82
N THR A 24 24.06 55.45 62.08
CA THR A 24 22.62 55.51 61.83
C THR A 24 21.80 54.68 62.82
N GLU A 25 22.44 53.86 63.67
CA GLU A 25 21.71 53.08 64.66
C GLU A 25 20.94 54.00 65.59
N ALA A 26 19.66 53.71 65.75
CA ALA A 26 18.80 54.43 66.65
C ALA A 26 18.70 53.67 67.97
N ASP A 27 18.63 54.42 69.06
CA ASP A 27 18.32 53.87 70.37
C ASP A 27 16.84 53.47 70.48
N CYS A 28 16.42 53.02 71.68
CA CYS A 28 15.03 52.68 71.98
C CYS A 28 14.04 53.87 71.86
N PHE A 29 14.54 55.09 71.73
CA PHE A 29 13.75 56.31 71.50
C PHE A 29 13.78 56.78 70.04
N GLY A 30 14.38 56.01 69.13
CA GLY A 30 14.52 56.38 67.73
C GLY A 30 15.59 57.46 67.46
N ARG A 31 16.45 57.75 68.45
CA ARG A 31 17.49 58.78 68.36
C ARG A 31 18.83 58.14 68.01
N SER A 32 19.42 58.59 66.91
CA SER A 32 20.78 58.21 66.53
C SER A 32 21.84 59.04 67.26
N ALA A 33 23.10 58.60 67.18
CA ALA A 33 24.25 59.35 67.70
C ALA A 33 24.29 60.81 67.20
N LEU A 34 23.82 61.05 65.96
CA LEU A 34 23.71 62.39 65.38
C LEU A 34 22.69 63.28 66.10
N HIS A 35 21.53 62.74 66.52
CA HIS A 35 20.51 63.49 67.25
C HIS A 35 21.05 63.97 68.61
N TYR A 36 21.82 63.13 69.29
CA TYR A 36 22.46 63.48 70.56
C TYR A 36 23.56 64.53 70.38
N ALA A 37 24.37 64.43 69.33
CA ALA A 37 25.42 65.40 69.02
C ALA A 37 24.84 66.79 68.69
N VAL A 38 23.74 66.85 67.92
CA VAL A 38 23.02 68.10 67.62
C VAL A 38 22.37 68.69 68.87
N GLN A 39 21.72 67.86 69.70
CA GLN A 39 21.09 68.32 70.94
C GLN A 39 22.10 68.93 71.92
N LYS A 40 23.34 68.42 71.93
CA LYS A 40 24.44 68.93 72.76
C LYS A 40 25.18 70.11 72.14
N GLY A 41 25.01 70.37 70.84
CA GLY A 41 25.69 71.45 70.11
C GLY A 41 27.12 71.12 69.67
N ASP A 42 27.52 69.83 69.71
CA ASP A 42 28.89 69.39 69.40
C ASP A 42 29.12 69.31 67.88
N MET A 43 29.26 70.48 67.23
CA MET A 43 29.33 70.60 65.76
C MET A 43 30.46 69.80 65.10
N ARG A 44 31.59 69.60 65.80
CA ARG A 44 32.70 68.79 65.29
C ARG A 44 32.32 67.30 65.17
N VAL A 45 31.56 66.79 66.14
CA VAL A 45 31.06 65.40 66.14
C VAL A 45 29.94 65.24 65.11
N VAL A 46 29.04 66.23 64.99
CA VAL A 46 27.99 66.27 63.96
C VAL A 46 28.60 66.20 62.55
N THR A 47 29.64 66.98 62.27
CA THR A 47 30.29 67.00 60.96
C THR A 47 30.96 65.65 60.63
N LEU A 48 31.57 65.01 61.63
CA LEU A 48 32.21 63.70 61.47
C LEU A 48 31.17 62.61 61.19
N LEU A 49 30.10 62.54 61.99
CA LEU A 49 29.03 61.55 61.83
C LEU A 49 28.23 61.76 60.54
N GLN A 50 27.94 63.00 60.15
CA GLN A 50 27.25 63.29 58.90
C GLN A 50 28.08 62.80 57.70
N ARG A 51 29.39 63.06 57.70
CA ARG A 51 30.29 62.64 56.63
C ARG A 51 30.36 61.11 56.49
N THR A 52 30.37 60.37 57.59
CA THR A 52 30.38 58.89 57.54
C THR A 52 29.04 58.31 57.11
N VAL A 53 27.92 58.91 57.52
CA VAL A 53 26.58 58.55 57.04
C VAL A 53 26.45 58.78 55.54
N ASP A 54 26.92 59.92 55.04
CA ASP A 54 26.88 60.24 53.60
C ASP A 54 27.74 59.26 52.79
N GLN A 55 28.92 58.88 53.30
CA GLN A 55 29.79 57.87 52.68
C GLN A 55 29.11 56.49 52.61
N ALA A 56 28.52 56.02 53.71
CA ALA A 56 27.81 54.74 53.75
C ALA A 56 26.60 54.72 52.78
N ASN A 57 25.85 55.83 52.70
CA ASN A 57 24.74 55.95 51.75
C ASN A 57 25.19 55.93 50.29
N GLU A 58 26.36 56.50 49.99
CA GLU A 58 26.92 56.49 48.64
C GLU A 58 27.40 55.09 48.22
N GLU A 59 27.98 54.32 49.15
CA GLU A 59 28.35 52.92 48.93
C GLU A 59 27.12 52.05 48.63
N VAL A 60 26.05 52.16 49.43
CA VAL A 60 24.78 51.44 49.18
C VAL A 60 24.19 51.83 47.82
N ARG A 61 24.24 53.11 47.45
CA ARG A 61 23.78 53.57 46.11
C ARG A 61 24.68 53.08 44.97
N ALA A 62 25.99 52.95 45.20
CA ALA A 62 26.92 52.41 44.22
C ALA A 62 26.71 50.91 44.02
N GLU A 63 26.47 50.17 45.10
CA GLU A 63 26.14 48.74 45.05
C GLU A 63 24.79 48.50 44.37
N ALA A 64 23.77 49.30 44.68
CA ALA A 64 22.49 49.26 43.97
C ALA A 64 22.64 49.54 42.46
N ARG A 65 23.50 50.48 42.07
CA ARG A 65 23.82 50.74 40.65
C ARG A 65 24.50 49.54 39.98
N ARG A 66 25.46 48.89 40.64
CA ARG A 66 26.11 47.67 40.11
C ARG A 66 25.12 46.53 39.94
N VAL A 67 24.20 46.34 40.89
CA VAL A 67 23.14 45.34 40.79
C VAL A 67 22.20 45.65 39.63
N GLN A 68 21.81 46.92 39.46
CA GLN A 68 20.98 47.35 38.33
C GLN A 68 21.68 47.13 36.98
N GLU A 69 22.97 47.45 36.88
CA GLU A 69 23.77 47.22 35.66
C GLU A 69 23.90 45.72 35.33
N PHE A 70 24.10 44.88 36.35
CA PHE A 70 24.16 43.42 36.17
C PHE A 70 22.83 42.86 35.67
N LEU A 71 21.70 43.28 36.26
CA LEU A 71 20.37 42.85 35.81
C LEU A 71 20.08 43.33 34.38
N ALA A 72 20.41 44.58 34.05
CA ALA A 72 20.24 45.11 32.69
C ALA A 72 21.08 44.35 31.67
N SER A 73 22.32 43.98 32.02
CA SER A 73 23.19 43.15 31.18
C SER A 73 22.63 41.73 31.00
N ALA A 74 22.10 41.13 32.07
CA ALA A 74 21.47 39.81 32.01
C ALA A 74 20.20 39.80 31.15
N ASP A 75 19.37 40.83 31.25
CA ASP A 75 18.16 40.96 30.44
C ASP A 75 18.50 41.26 28.97
N ALA A 76 19.54 42.05 28.70
CA ALA A 76 20.06 42.24 27.34
C ALA A 76 20.55 40.92 26.73
N ALA A 77 21.30 40.12 27.48
CA ALA A 77 21.77 38.80 27.03
C ALA A 77 20.62 37.82 26.78
N ARG A 78 19.59 37.82 27.62
CA ARG A 78 18.37 37.02 27.41
C ARG A 78 17.60 37.48 26.16
N ALA A 79 17.49 38.78 25.94
CA ALA A 79 16.85 39.32 24.73
C ALA A 79 17.62 38.93 23.46
N GLU A 80 18.95 38.96 23.50
CA GLU A 80 19.79 38.53 22.38
C GLU A 80 19.65 37.02 22.11
N GLN A 81 19.65 36.19 23.16
CA GLN A 81 19.40 34.75 23.04
C GLN A 81 18.01 34.46 22.45
N ALA A 82 16.97 35.14 22.95
CA ALA A 82 15.61 34.98 22.43
C ALA A 82 15.51 35.42 20.96
N ALA A 83 16.19 36.50 20.57
CA ALA A 83 16.26 36.94 19.17
C ALA A 83 16.97 35.92 18.29
N ALA A 84 18.08 35.34 18.76
CA ALA A 84 18.82 34.30 18.04
C ALA A 84 18.00 33.00 17.88
N GLU A 85 17.25 32.61 18.90
CA GLU A 85 16.34 31.46 18.84
C GLU A 85 15.18 31.71 17.88
N ALA A 86 14.56 32.90 17.93
CA ALA A 86 13.52 33.30 17.00
C ALA A 86 14.02 33.29 15.54
N ALA A 87 15.25 33.79 15.30
CA ALA A 87 15.87 33.74 13.98
C ALA A 87 16.11 32.30 13.50
N ARG A 88 16.60 31.42 14.38
CA ARG A 88 16.76 29.98 14.07
C ARG A 88 15.42 29.30 13.79
N ALA A 89 14.37 29.62 14.54
CA ALA A 89 13.04 29.10 14.33
C ALA A 89 12.46 29.56 12.98
N ALA A 90 12.64 30.84 12.63
CA ALA A 90 12.23 31.38 11.33
C ALA A 90 12.98 30.71 10.16
N ALA A 91 14.28 30.46 10.30
CA ALA A 91 15.06 29.75 9.29
C ALA A 91 14.56 28.32 9.07
N ARG A 92 14.27 27.57 10.15
CA ARG A 92 13.69 26.21 10.05
C ARG A 92 12.30 26.23 9.40
N ALA A 93 11.48 27.22 9.73
CA ALA A 93 10.16 27.37 9.11
C ALA A 93 10.27 27.65 7.60
N ALA A 94 11.23 28.49 7.18
CA ALA A 94 11.48 28.75 5.77
C ALA A 94 11.98 27.50 5.02
N GLU A 95 12.85 26.70 5.64
CA GLU A 95 13.33 25.44 5.06
C GLU A 95 12.19 24.42 4.88
N LEU A 96 11.33 24.26 5.89
CA LEU A 96 10.15 23.39 5.80
C LEU A 96 9.16 23.86 4.72
N ALA A 97 8.96 25.18 4.58
CA ALA A 97 8.13 25.74 3.52
C ALA A 97 8.72 25.47 2.13
N ALA A 98 10.04 25.61 1.97
CA ALA A 98 10.73 25.29 0.72
C ALA A 98 10.65 23.79 0.38
N ALA A 99 10.77 22.91 1.38
CA ALA A 99 10.64 21.47 1.20
C ALA A 99 9.23 21.07 0.72
N ARG A 100 8.18 21.63 1.35
CA ARG A 100 6.78 21.43 0.92
C ARG A 100 6.55 21.91 -0.51
N ALA A 101 7.05 23.10 -0.85
CA ALA A 101 6.93 23.62 -2.21
C ALA A 101 7.66 22.75 -3.25
N ALA A 102 8.77 22.11 -2.89
CA ALA A 102 9.47 21.18 -3.76
C ALA A 102 8.69 19.86 -3.94
N GLU A 103 8.06 19.36 -2.88
CA GLU A 103 7.17 18.19 -2.93
C GLU A 103 5.94 18.45 -3.80
N ASP A 104 5.27 19.59 -3.63
CA ASP A 104 4.13 19.99 -4.47
C ASP A 104 4.51 20.04 -5.95
N ARG A 105 5.68 20.59 -6.29
CA ARG A 105 6.19 20.58 -7.67
C ARG A 105 6.45 19.18 -8.21
N ARG A 106 6.90 18.23 -7.37
CA ARG A 106 7.08 16.83 -7.78
C ARG A 106 5.72 16.16 -8.01
N ASN A 107 4.75 16.41 -7.14
CA ASN A 107 3.40 15.87 -7.27
C ASN A 107 2.70 16.38 -8.53
N ILE A 108 2.83 17.68 -8.86
CA ILE A 108 2.32 18.25 -10.11
C ILE A 108 2.95 17.56 -11.33
N LYS A 109 4.29 17.44 -11.37
CA LYS A 109 4.97 16.74 -12.47
C LYS A 109 4.58 15.27 -12.60
N ALA A 110 4.38 14.59 -11.48
CA ALA A 110 3.92 13.21 -11.47
C ALA A 110 2.48 13.09 -12.01
N ALA A 111 1.60 14.02 -11.65
CA ALA A 111 0.24 14.09 -12.17
C ALA A 111 0.22 14.36 -13.69
N GLU A 112 1.03 15.31 -14.16
CA GLU A 112 1.18 15.60 -15.61
C GLU A 112 1.70 14.37 -16.37
N ALA A 113 2.69 13.66 -15.81
CA ALA A 113 3.21 12.43 -16.41
C ALA A 113 2.16 11.30 -16.44
N ALA A 114 1.35 11.17 -15.39
CA ALA A 114 0.26 10.19 -15.33
C ALA A 114 -0.83 10.50 -16.36
N GLU A 115 -1.20 11.78 -16.54
CA GLU A 115 -2.17 12.20 -17.56
C GLU A 115 -1.63 11.92 -18.98
N ALA A 116 -0.36 12.19 -19.23
CA ALA A 116 0.29 11.87 -20.51
C ALA A 116 0.30 10.35 -20.78
N ALA A 117 0.60 9.53 -19.77
CA ALA A 117 0.56 8.08 -19.88
C ALA A 117 -0.86 7.56 -20.15
N ALA A 118 -1.89 8.13 -19.51
CA ALA A 118 -3.29 7.79 -19.73
C ALA A 118 -3.73 8.11 -21.16
N LYS A 119 -3.38 9.28 -21.69
CA LYS A 119 -3.65 9.65 -23.10
C LYS A 119 -3.00 8.67 -24.07
N LEU A 120 -1.76 8.27 -23.82
CA LEU A 120 -1.05 7.30 -24.65
C LEU A 120 -1.71 5.91 -24.62
N GLN A 121 -2.19 5.45 -23.46
CA GLN A 121 -2.95 4.21 -23.35
C GLN A 121 -4.29 4.29 -24.08
N GLU A 122 -5.01 5.41 -23.98
CA GLU A 122 -6.24 5.61 -24.74
C GLU A 122 -5.99 5.57 -26.26
N GLU A 123 -4.92 6.19 -26.75
CA GLU A 123 -4.54 6.10 -28.16
C GLU A 123 -4.16 4.68 -28.58
N ARG A 124 -3.46 3.93 -27.72
CA ARG A 124 -3.12 2.53 -27.97
C ARG A 124 -4.38 1.67 -28.08
N LEU A 125 -5.32 1.80 -27.15
CA LEU A 125 -6.59 1.08 -27.20
C LEU A 125 -7.40 1.43 -28.44
N LYS A 126 -7.40 2.71 -28.87
CA LYS A 126 -8.03 3.11 -30.15
C LYS A 126 -7.37 2.43 -31.35
N ARG A 127 -6.03 2.32 -31.38
CA ARG A 127 -5.30 1.63 -32.45
C ARG A 127 -5.56 0.13 -32.44
N GLU A 128 -5.50 -0.51 -31.28
CA GLU A 128 -5.79 -1.94 -31.12
C GLU A 128 -7.25 -2.26 -31.51
N ALA A 129 -8.20 -1.42 -31.14
CA ALA A 129 -9.60 -1.56 -31.57
C ALA A 129 -9.77 -1.38 -33.09
N ALA A 130 -9.06 -0.44 -33.71
CA ALA A 130 -9.09 -0.23 -35.15
C ALA A 130 -8.47 -1.43 -35.90
N GLU A 131 -7.34 -1.95 -35.42
CA GLU A 131 -6.69 -3.15 -35.98
C GLU A 131 -7.59 -4.39 -35.84
N ALA A 132 -8.24 -4.57 -34.68
CA ALA A 132 -9.19 -5.65 -34.46
C ALA A 132 -10.40 -5.53 -35.41
N ALA A 133 -10.93 -4.32 -35.63
CA ALA A 133 -12.02 -4.07 -36.57
C ALA A 133 -11.60 -4.39 -38.02
N GLU A 134 -10.38 -4.03 -38.43
CA GLU A 134 -9.84 -4.37 -39.74
C GLU A 134 -9.67 -5.88 -39.91
N ALA A 135 -9.16 -6.58 -38.89
CA ALA A 135 -9.03 -8.03 -38.89
C ALA A 135 -10.40 -8.73 -39.05
N VAL A 136 -11.43 -8.27 -38.34
CA VAL A 136 -12.80 -8.77 -38.48
C VAL A 136 -13.36 -8.51 -39.88
N ALA A 137 -13.09 -7.34 -40.45
CA ALA A 137 -13.51 -7.03 -41.82
C ALA A 137 -12.86 -7.98 -42.85
N ARG A 138 -11.55 -8.26 -42.72
CA ARG A 138 -10.83 -9.23 -43.59
C ARG A 138 -11.42 -10.63 -43.47
N VAL A 139 -11.68 -11.12 -42.25
CA VAL A 139 -12.33 -12.42 -42.04
C VAL A 139 -13.74 -12.45 -42.63
N GLY A 140 -14.49 -11.35 -42.51
CA GLY A 140 -15.81 -11.21 -43.14
C GLY A 140 -15.76 -11.31 -44.66
N GLU A 141 -14.77 -10.69 -45.31
CA GLU A 141 -14.57 -10.81 -46.76
C GLU A 141 -14.16 -12.21 -47.18
N GLU A 142 -13.26 -12.87 -46.44
CA GLU A 142 -12.88 -14.25 -46.71
C GLU A 142 -14.06 -15.22 -46.56
N ARG A 143 -14.90 -15.02 -45.54
CA ARG A 143 -16.12 -15.80 -45.35
C ARG A 143 -17.07 -15.64 -46.53
N LYS A 144 -17.31 -14.40 -47.00
CA LYS A 144 -18.13 -14.14 -48.19
C LYS A 144 -17.57 -14.83 -49.45
N LYS A 145 -16.24 -14.83 -49.62
CA LYS A 145 -15.59 -15.55 -50.73
C LYS A 145 -15.81 -17.06 -50.62
N ARG A 146 -15.69 -17.64 -49.42
CA ARG A 146 -15.96 -19.07 -49.18
C ARG A 146 -17.42 -19.43 -49.44
N GLU A 147 -18.36 -18.64 -48.93
CA GLU A 147 -19.80 -18.83 -49.15
C GLU A 147 -20.15 -18.73 -50.65
N ALA A 148 -19.54 -17.79 -51.39
CA ALA A 148 -19.73 -17.69 -52.83
C ALA A 148 -19.18 -18.91 -53.60
N VAL A 149 -18.02 -19.43 -53.20
CA VAL A 149 -17.41 -20.64 -53.79
C VAL A 149 -18.28 -21.87 -53.50
N GLU A 150 -18.80 -22.00 -52.28
CA GLU A 150 -19.70 -23.09 -51.90
C GLU A 150 -21.02 -23.02 -52.68
N ALA A 151 -21.62 -21.83 -52.78
CA ALA A 151 -22.82 -21.61 -53.60
C ALA A 151 -22.58 -21.96 -55.08
N ALA A 152 -21.42 -21.61 -55.63
CA ALA A 152 -21.05 -21.97 -57.00
C ALA A 152 -20.88 -23.49 -57.19
N MET A 153 -20.23 -24.17 -56.23
CA MET A 153 -20.13 -25.64 -56.25
C MET A 153 -21.50 -26.31 -56.19
N GLN A 154 -22.42 -25.78 -55.38
CA GLN A 154 -23.77 -26.32 -55.27
C GLN A 154 -24.60 -26.07 -56.53
N ALA A 155 -24.46 -24.90 -57.17
CA ALA A 155 -25.06 -24.63 -58.47
C ALA A 155 -24.54 -25.59 -59.55
N ALA A 156 -23.23 -25.87 -59.57
CA ALA A 156 -22.63 -26.82 -60.51
C ALA A 156 -23.16 -28.26 -60.31
N ARG A 157 -23.29 -28.71 -59.05
CA ARG A 157 -23.92 -30.02 -58.74
C ARG A 157 -25.36 -30.08 -59.23
N ASN A 158 -26.15 -29.03 -59.01
CA ASN A 158 -27.53 -28.98 -59.48
C ASN A 158 -27.62 -29.00 -61.01
N GLU A 159 -26.70 -28.35 -61.70
CA GLU A 159 -26.63 -28.37 -63.17
C GLU A 159 -26.25 -29.77 -63.69
N GLU A 160 -25.31 -30.45 -63.04
CA GLU A 160 -24.95 -31.83 -63.36
C GLU A 160 -26.15 -32.78 -63.15
N GLU A 161 -26.88 -32.63 -62.05
CA GLU A 161 -28.12 -33.38 -61.82
C GLU A 161 -29.18 -33.07 -62.88
N ARG A 162 -29.33 -31.81 -63.30
CA ARG A 162 -30.25 -31.44 -64.38
C ARG A 162 -29.88 -32.14 -65.69
N LYS A 163 -28.59 -32.14 -66.05
CA LYS A 163 -28.06 -32.85 -67.23
C LYS A 163 -28.32 -34.35 -67.14
N LYS A 164 -28.11 -34.97 -65.97
CA LYS A 164 -28.45 -36.39 -65.74
C LYS A 164 -29.94 -36.66 -65.93
N ARG A 165 -30.82 -35.78 -65.44
CA ARG A 165 -32.28 -35.89 -65.63
C ARG A 165 -32.69 -35.70 -67.09
N GLU A 166 -32.07 -34.75 -67.81
CA GLU A 166 -32.31 -34.54 -69.24
C GLU A 166 -31.88 -35.76 -70.07
N ILE A 167 -30.71 -36.35 -69.79
CA ILE A 167 -30.25 -37.59 -70.43
C ILE A 167 -31.20 -38.74 -70.10
N ALA A 168 -31.60 -38.90 -68.84
CA ALA A 168 -32.55 -39.94 -68.44
C ALA A 168 -33.91 -39.80 -69.15
N ALA A 169 -34.44 -38.58 -69.25
CA ALA A 169 -35.67 -38.29 -69.96
C ALA A 169 -35.55 -38.56 -71.48
N ALA A 170 -34.41 -38.23 -72.10
CA ALA A 170 -34.14 -38.52 -73.50
C ALA A 170 -34.05 -40.03 -73.77
N VAL A 171 -33.44 -40.80 -72.86
CA VAL A 171 -33.40 -42.27 -72.92
C VAL A 171 -34.81 -42.83 -72.77
N GLU A 172 -35.59 -42.37 -71.80
CA GLU A 172 -36.99 -42.82 -71.62
C GLU A 172 -37.86 -42.51 -72.84
N ALA A 173 -37.69 -41.33 -73.45
CA ALA A 173 -38.37 -40.96 -74.69
C ALA A 173 -37.94 -41.86 -75.85
N SER A 174 -36.66 -42.18 -75.98
CA SER A 174 -36.14 -43.09 -77.01
C SER A 174 -36.70 -44.51 -76.85
N VAL A 175 -36.77 -45.01 -75.61
CA VAL A 175 -37.39 -46.30 -75.29
C VAL A 175 -38.88 -46.31 -75.64
N LYS A 176 -39.62 -45.23 -75.36
CA LYS A 176 -41.02 -45.09 -75.78
C LYS A 176 -41.18 -45.09 -77.30
N ILE A 177 -40.30 -44.40 -78.02
CA ILE A 177 -40.28 -44.38 -79.50
C ILE A 177 -39.99 -45.78 -80.05
N GLU A 178 -38.99 -46.49 -79.52
CA GLU A 178 -38.69 -47.87 -79.92
C GLU A 178 -39.83 -48.84 -79.60
N ALA A 179 -40.50 -48.69 -78.46
CA ALA A 179 -41.66 -49.49 -78.11
C ALA A 179 -42.83 -49.26 -79.08
N GLU A 180 -43.09 -48.00 -79.46
CA GLU A 180 -44.10 -47.68 -80.48
C GLU A 180 -43.69 -48.16 -81.88
N ARG A 181 -42.39 -48.11 -82.21
CA ARG A 181 -41.87 -48.69 -83.47
C ARG A 181 -42.08 -50.20 -83.50
N ARG A 182 -41.77 -50.91 -82.40
CA ARG A 182 -42.02 -52.35 -82.27
C ARG A 182 -43.50 -52.69 -82.31
N LYS A 183 -44.39 -51.86 -81.74
CA LYS A 183 -45.85 -52.04 -81.90
C LYS A 183 -46.28 -51.88 -83.36
N LYS A 184 -45.72 -50.92 -84.09
CA LYS A 184 -46.00 -50.71 -85.52
C LYS A 184 -45.42 -51.81 -86.39
N GLU A 185 -44.20 -52.26 -86.12
CA GLU A 185 -43.57 -53.40 -86.78
C GLU A 185 -44.34 -54.70 -86.51
N ALA A 186 -44.80 -54.94 -85.27
CA ALA A 186 -45.65 -56.07 -84.94
C ALA A 186 -47.03 -56.00 -85.61
N ALA A 187 -47.62 -54.80 -85.72
CA ALA A 187 -48.86 -54.60 -86.45
C ALA A 187 -48.70 -54.82 -87.96
N ALA A 188 -47.58 -54.36 -88.54
CA ALA A 188 -47.26 -54.60 -89.96
C ALA A 188 -46.97 -56.08 -90.23
N ALA A 189 -46.21 -56.76 -89.36
CA ALA A 189 -45.98 -58.21 -89.44
C ALA A 189 -47.28 -59.00 -89.29
N ALA A 190 -48.22 -58.55 -88.44
CA ALA A 190 -49.53 -59.16 -88.33
C ALA A 190 -50.41 -58.94 -89.58
N GLU A 191 -50.34 -57.76 -90.22
CA GLU A 191 -51.05 -57.49 -91.47
C GLU A 191 -50.45 -58.28 -92.66
N GLU A 192 -49.12 -58.39 -92.72
CA GLU A 192 -48.41 -59.19 -93.72
C GLU A 192 -48.71 -60.69 -93.53
N ALA A 193 -48.67 -61.19 -92.30
CA ALA A 193 -49.11 -62.54 -91.96
C ALA A 193 -50.58 -62.77 -92.32
N ALA A 194 -51.46 -61.78 -92.15
CA ALA A 194 -52.87 -61.87 -92.56
C ALA A 194 -53.06 -61.86 -94.09
N ARG A 195 -52.21 -61.15 -94.85
CA ARG A 195 -52.20 -61.20 -96.33
C ARG A 195 -51.66 -62.54 -96.85
N GLU A 196 -50.64 -63.09 -96.21
CA GLU A 196 -50.14 -64.42 -96.53
C GLU A 196 -51.16 -65.51 -96.17
N GLN A 197 -51.87 -65.38 -95.05
CA GLN A 197 -52.96 -66.29 -94.69
C GLN A 197 -54.17 -66.18 -95.64
N ARG A 198 -54.47 -65.00 -96.20
CA ARG A 198 -55.50 -64.85 -97.26
C ARG A 198 -55.07 -65.47 -98.60
N LYS A 199 -53.80 -65.33 -98.99
CA LYS A 199 -53.26 -66.00 -100.19
C LYS A 199 -53.12 -67.51 -100.01
N ALA A 200 -52.84 -67.96 -98.78
CA ALA A 200 -52.79 -69.38 -98.43
C ALA A 200 -54.19 -70.01 -98.34
N ALA A 201 -55.23 -69.26 -97.95
CA ALA A 201 -56.61 -69.74 -97.91
C ALA A 201 -57.21 -69.94 -99.32
N GLU A 202 -56.94 -69.02 -100.27
CA GLU A 202 -57.37 -69.17 -101.68
C GLU A 202 -56.60 -70.28 -102.43
N ALA A 203 -55.34 -70.57 -102.05
CA ALA A 203 -54.58 -71.70 -102.59
C ALA A 203 -54.93 -73.05 -101.93
N ALA A 204 -55.40 -73.06 -100.68
CA ALA A 204 -55.78 -74.25 -99.94
C ALA A 204 -57.11 -74.86 -100.39
N GLU A 205 -58.04 -74.08 -100.95
CA GLU A 205 -59.31 -74.59 -101.48
C GLU A 205 -59.15 -75.32 -102.83
N ALA A 206 -58.04 -75.09 -103.56
CA ALA A 206 -57.68 -75.79 -104.80
C ALA A 206 -56.75 -77.00 -104.61
N ALA A 207 -56.07 -77.13 -103.46
CA ALA A 207 -55.14 -78.22 -103.14
C ALA A 207 -55.73 -79.30 -102.20
N ALA A 208 -56.94 -79.11 -101.68
CA ALA A 208 -57.64 -80.02 -100.76
C ALA A 208 -58.20 -81.32 -101.41
N ARG A 209 -57.63 -81.80 -102.53
CA ARG A 209 -57.99 -83.12 -103.10
C ARG A 209 -56.87 -84.15 -103.19
N THR A 210 -55.60 -83.86 -102.88
CA THR A 210 -54.54 -84.90 -102.96
C THR A 210 -53.33 -84.75 -102.04
N GLU A 211 -53.43 -84.15 -100.84
CA GLU A 211 -52.27 -84.14 -99.91
C GLU A 211 -52.65 -84.23 -98.43
N GLU A 212 -53.63 -85.08 -98.11
CA GLU A 212 -53.97 -85.51 -96.75
C GLU A 212 -52.99 -86.59 -96.21
N GLU A 213 -52.07 -87.11 -97.03
CA GLU A 213 -51.19 -88.23 -96.63
C GLU A 213 -49.73 -87.88 -96.29
N ARG A 214 -49.26 -86.62 -96.43
CA ARG A 214 -47.84 -86.26 -96.14
C ARG A 214 -47.60 -85.50 -94.83
N ARG A 215 -48.63 -85.03 -94.12
CA ARG A 215 -48.53 -84.26 -92.85
C ARG A 215 -48.64 -85.10 -91.57
N LYS A 216 -48.09 -86.31 -91.56
CA LYS A 216 -47.87 -87.11 -90.33
C LYS A 216 -46.39 -87.41 -90.04
N LYS A 217 -45.44 -86.84 -90.79
CA LYS A 217 -43.99 -87.08 -90.58
C LYS A 217 -43.12 -85.85 -90.30
N GLU A 218 -43.62 -84.61 -90.46
CA GLU A 218 -42.82 -83.39 -90.22
C GLU A 218 -43.18 -82.64 -88.91
N ALA A 219 -44.09 -83.18 -88.10
CA ALA A 219 -44.53 -82.58 -86.82
C ALA A 219 -43.64 -82.93 -85.60
N VAL A 220 -42.62 -83.76 -85.76
CA VAL A 220 -41.72 -84.18 -84.65
C VAL A 220 -40.44 -83.32 -84.60
N GLU A 221 -39.88 -82.91 -85.74
CA GLU A 221 -38.63 -82.12 -85.77
C GLU A 221 -38.84 -80.64 -85.37
N ALA A 222 -40.04 -80.08 -85.56
CA ALA A 222 -40.36 -78.71 -85.12
C ALA A 222 -40.51 -78.59 -83.59
N ALA A 223 -40.80 -79.69 -82.89
CA ALA A 223 -40.91 -79.71 -81.43
C ALA A 223 -39.54 -79.79 -80.73
N GLU A 224 -38.55 -80.44 -81.32
CA GLU A 224 -37.19 -80.54 -80.76
C GLU A 224 -36.37 -79.23 -80.90
N ALA A 225 -36.63 -78.42 -81.93
CA ALA A 225 -36.00 -77.11 -82.09
C ALA A 225 -36.55 -76.05 -81.11
N ALA A 226 -37.84 -76.12 -80.76
CA ALA A 226 -38.46 -75.22 -79.78
C ALA A 226 -38.00 -75.52 -78.34
N ALA A 227 -37.72 -76.79 -78.01
CA ALA A 227 -37.22 -77.17 -76.69
C ALA A 227 -35.80 -76.65 -76.40
N LYS A 228 -34.90 -76.62 -77.39
CA LYS A 228 -33.54 -76.07 -77.23
C LYS A 228 -33.51 -74.56 -77.01
N ILE A 229 -34.40 -73.81 -77.67
CA ILE A 229 -34.48 -72.34 -77.53
C ILE A 229 -35.10 -71.96 -76.17
N GLU A 230 -36.08 -72.72 -75.67
CA GLU A 230 -36.68 -72.51 -74.33
C GLU A 230 -35.68 -72.85 -73.20
N GLU A 231 -34.82 -73.86 -73.40
CA GLU A 231 -33.79 -74.26 -72.43
C GLU A 231 -32.64 -73.25 -72.34
N GLU A 232 -32.17 -72.71 -73.48
CA GLU A 232 -31.16 -71.64 -73.52
C GLU A 232 -31.67 -70.34 -72.88
N ARG A 233 -32.96 -69.99 -73.07
CA ARG A 233 -33.59 -68.84 -72.40
C ARG A 233 -33.63 -69.01 -70.89
N ARG A 234 -33.96 -70.21 -70.37
CA ARG A 234 -33.93 -70.51 -68.93
C ARG A 234 -32.51 -70.48 -68.36
N GLN A 235 -31.51 -70.91 -69.11
CA GLN A 235 -30.10 -70.81 -68.70
C GLN A 235 -29.64 -69.35 -68.63
N GLN A 236 -30.01 -68.49 -69.59
CA GLN A 236 -29.68 -67.06 -69.55
C GLN A 236 -30.42 -66.30 -68.43
N GLU A 237 -31.69 -66.61 -68.19
CA GLU A 237 -32.47 -66.00 -67.10
C GLU A 237 -31.92 -66.41 -65.71
N SER A 238 -31.49 -67.66 -65.54
CA SER A 238 -30.82 -68.10 -64.30
C SER A 238 -29.45 -67.44 -64.10
N GLN A 239 -28.68 -67.20 -65.16
CA GLN A 239 -27.39 -66.50 -65.09
C GLN A 239 -27.57 -65.03 -64.72
N LEU A 240 -28.53 -64.33 -65.35
CA LEU A 240 -28.85 -62.94 -65.01
C LEU A 240 -29.41 -62.79 -63.58
N ALA A 241 -30.22 -63.74 -63.11
CA ALA A 241 -30.70 -63.76 -61.73
C ALA A 241 -29.55 -63.95 -60.72
N ALA A 242 -28.57 -64.80 -61.04
CA ALA A 242 -27.38 -64.98 -60.20
C ALA A 242 -26.48 -63.73 -60.18
N GLU A 243 -26.26 -63.07 -61.32
CA GLU A 243 -25.48 -61.82 -61.39
C GLU A 243 -26.16 -60.66 -60.62
N LEU A 244 -27.48 -60.53 -60.69
CA LEU A 244 -28.23 -59.53 -59.93
C LEU A 244 -28.18 -59.82 -58.41
N SER A 245 -28.23 -61.09 -58.01
CA SER A 245 -28.06 -61.47 -56.59
C SER A 245 -26.67 -61.07 -56.06
N LEU A 246 -25.61 -61.30 -56.85
CA LEU A 246 -24.24 -60.91 -56.48
C LEU A 246 -24.06 -59.39 -56.39
N ARG A 247 -24.70 -58.61 -57.28
CA ARG A 247 -24.67 -57.14 -57.21
C ARG A 247 -25.39 -56.60 -55.99
N VAL A 248 -26.57 -57.14 -55.65
CA VAL A 248 -27.31 -56.73 -54.46
C VAL A 248 -26.54 -57.06 -53.17
N GLU A 249 -25.89 -58.23 -53.12
CA GLU A 249 -25.01 -58.57 -52.01
C GLU A 249 -23.77 -57.68 -51.93
N HIS A 250 -23.19 -57.29 -53.08
CA HIS A 250 -22.04 -56.39 -53.10
C HIS A 250 -22.43 -54.97 -52.64
N GLU A 251 -23.56 -54.43 -53.10
CA GLU A 251 -24.07 -53.13 -52.66
C GLU A 251 -24.44 -53.13 -51.17
N ARG A 252 -24.99 -54.23 -50.66
CA ARG A 252 -25.26 -54.40 -49.23
C ARG A 252 -23.97 -54.38 -48.41
N LYS A 253 -22.91 -55.07 -48.84
CA LYS A 253 -21.60 -55.05 -48.18
C LYS A 253 -20.95 -53.67 -48.20
N ILE A 254 -21.13 -52.89 -49.26
CA ILE A 254 -20.62 -51.51 -49.34
C ILE A 254 -21.37 -50.61 -48.34
N ARG A 255 -22.69 -50.75 -48.21
CA ARG A 255 -23.49 -49.98 -47.24
C ARG A 255 -23.14 -50.37 -45.80
N GLU A 256 -23.04 -51.66 -45.51
CA GLU A 256 -22.62 -52.15 -44.18
C GLU A 256 -21.21 -51.66 -43.82
N ALA A 257 -20.28 -51.59 -44.78
CA ALA A 257 -18.94 -51.03 -44.57
C ALA A 257 -18.97 -49.50 -44.35
N ALA A 258 -19.80 -48.76 -45.09
CA ALA A 258 -19.95 -47.31 -44.93
C ALA A 258 -20.61 -46.94 -43.59
N GLU A 259 -21.63 -47.69 -43.16
CA GLU A 259 -22.28 -47.52 -41.86
C GLU A 259 -21.32 -47.85 -40.70
N ALA A 260 -20.47 -48.88 -40.86
CA ALA A 260 -19.43 -49.20 -39.89
C ALA A 260 -18.35 -48.09 -39.81
N GLU A 261 -17.96 -47.49 -40.93
CA GLU A 261 -17.01 -46.37 -40.97
C GLU A 261 -17.60 -45.10 -40.33
N GLU A 262 -18.88 -44.81 -40.59
CA GLU A 262 -19.57 -43.67 -39.98
C GLU A 262 -19.77 -43.87 -38.47
N ALA A 263 -20.09 -45.08 -38.01
CA ALA A 263 -20.17 -45.41 -36.59
C ALA A 263 -18.81 -45.23 -35.89
N ALA A 264 -17.72 -45.71 -36.50
CA ALA A 264 -16.37 -45.51 -35.96
C ALA A 264 -15.94 -44.03 -35.95
N ALA A 265 -16.42 -43.21 -36.89
CA ALA A 265 -16.18 -41.77 -36.90
C ALA A 265 -16.97 -41.02 -35.79
N ARG A 266 -18.20 -41.48 -35.48
CA ARG A 266 -19.01 -40.94 -34.38
C ARG A 266 -18.37 -41.22 -33.02
N GLU A 267 -17.94 -42.46 -32.76
CA GLU A 267 -17.24 -42.80 -31.52
C GLU A 267 -15.95 -41.98 -31.31
N LYS A 268 -15.19 -41.72 -32.39
CA LYS A 268 -13.99 -40.87 -32.31
C LYS A 268 -14.32 -39.41 -31.98
N ARG A 269 -15.44 -38.87 -32.46
CA ARG A 269 -15.89 -37.51 -32.15
C ARG A 269 -16.37 -37.41 -30.71
N GLU A 270 -17.17 -38.38 -30.24
CA GLU A 270 -17.63 -38.44 -28.86
C GLU A 270 -16.46 -38.60 -27.88
N ALA A 271 -15.46 -39.42 -28.21
CA ALA A 271 -14.24 -39.56 -27.43
C ALA A 271 -13.41 -38.26 -27.40
N ALA A 272 -13.35 -37.53 -28.52
CA ALA A 272 -12.65 -36.23 -28.58
C ALA A 272 -13.37 -35.14 -27.78
N GLU A 273 -14.71 -35.08 -27.86
CA GLU A 273 -15.53 -34.14 -27.08
C GLU A 273 -15.46 -34.43 -25.57
N ALA A 274 -15.49 -35.72 -25.19
CA ALA A 274 -15.29 -36.13 -23.80
C ALA A 274 -13.88 -35.77 -23.28
N ALA A 275 -12.85 -35.91 -24.11
CA ALA A 275 -11.49 -35.52 -23.75
C ALA A 275 -11.35 -33.99 -23.58
N GLU A 276 -11.99 -33.20 -24.44
CA GLU A 276 -12.00 -31.73 -24.33
C GLU A 276 -12.77 -31.26 -23.09
N ALA A 277 -13.92 -31.88 -22.79
CA ALA A 277 -14.67 -31.60 -21.56
C ALA A 277 -13.87 -31.92 -20.30
N ALA A 278 -13.13 -33.04 -20.27
CA ALA A 278 -12.23 -33.40 -19.18
C ALA A 278 -11.04 -32.43 -19.04
N ALA A 279 -10.51 -31.90 -20.15
CA ALA A 279 -9.44 -30.90 -20.11
C ALA A 279 -9.92 -29.56 -19.52
N ARG A 280 -11.15 -29.13 -19.85
CA ARG A 280 -11.73 -27.88 -19.31
C ARG A 280 -11.97 -27.97 -17.80
N THR A 281 -12.46 -29.10 -17.29
CA THR A 281 -12.68 -29.28 -15.84
C THR A 281 -11.38 -29.32 -15.06
N GLU A 282 -10.34 -29.94 -15.62
CA GLU A 282 -9.00 -29.96 -15.04
C GLU A 282 -8.35 -28.56 -15.04
N GLU A 283 -8.56 -27.76 -16.08
CA GLU A 283 -8.11 -26.36 -16.12
C GLU A 283 -8.83 -25.49 -15.07
N GLU A 284 -10.14 -25.66 -14.90
CA GLU A 284 -10.91 -24.98 -13.85
C GLU A 284 -10.48 -25.38 -12.45
N ARG A 285 -10.17 -26.66 -12.21
CA ARG A 285 -9.61 -27.14 -10.94
C ARG A 285 -8.27 -26.48 -10.62
N ARG A 286 -7.37 -26.38 -11.61
CA ARG A 286 -6.08 -25.69 -11.45
C ARG A 286 -6.23 -24.20 -11.17
N LYS A 287 -7.20 -23.54 -11.81
CA LYS A 287 -7.51 -22.12 -11.53
C LYS A 287 -8.00 -21.93 -10.09
N LYS A 288 -8.85 -22.83 -9.59
CA LYS A 288 -9.30 -22.79 -8.18
C LYS A 288 -8.16 -23.05 -7.21
N GLU A 289 -7.32 -24.06 -7.45
CA GLU A 289 -6.15 -24.36 -6.60
C GLU A 289 -5.11 -23.22 -6.61
N ALA A 290 -4.90 -22.57 -7.76
CA ALA A 290 -4.06 -21.38 -7.85
C ALA A 290 -4.67 -20.18 -7.10
N ALA A 291 -5.99 -20.00 -7.14
CA ALA A 291 -6.68 -18.96 -6.39
C ALA A 291 -6.63 -19.22 -4.88
N ASP A 292 -6.91 -20.44 -4.44
CA ASP A 292 -6.89 -20.83 -3.03
C ASP A 292 -5.47 -20.73 -2.43
N SER A 293 -4.44 -21.09 -3.19
CA SER A 293 -3.04 -20.93 -2.77
C SER A 293 -2.58 -19.47 -2.72
N ALA A 294 -3.06 -18.63 -3.65
CA ALA A 294 -2.81 -17.18 -3.60
C ALA A 294 -3.52 -16.51 -2.40
N GLU A 295 -4.75 -16.92 -2.08
CA GLU A 295 -5.48 -16.44 -0.91
C GLU A 295 -4.80 -16.87 0.40
N ALA A 296 -4.34 -18.11 0.48
CA ALA A 296 -3.56 -18.60 1.63
C ALA A 296 -2.26 -17.81 1.81
N ALA A 297 -1.52 -17.55 0.72
CA ALA A 297 -0.31 -16.73 0.76
C ALA A 297 -0.61 -15.30 1.23
N ALA A 298 -1.69 -14.68 0.74
CA ALA A 298 -2.10 -13.34 1.16
C ALA A 298 -2.45 -13.28 2.66
N LYS A 299 -3.17 -14.28 3.19
CA LYS A 299 -3.48 -14.39 4.63
C LYS A 299 -2.21 -14.51 5.47
N THR A 300 -1.26 -15.35 5.08
CA THR A 300 0.01 -15.48 5.80
C THR A 300 0.84 -14.19 5.79
N GLU A 301 0.81 -13.44 4.69
CA GLU A 301 1.52 -12.16 4.62
C GLU A 301 0.82 -11.06 5.43
N GLU A 302 -0.51 -11.06 5.48
CA GLU A 302 -1.27 -10.17 6.37
C GLU A 302 -0.99 -10.45 7.84
N GLU A 303 -0.97 -11.73 8.25
CA GLU A 303 -0.59 -12.13 9.62
C GLU A 303 0.84 -11.68 9.97
N ARG A 304 1.80 -11.84 9.05
CA ARG A 304 3.17 -11.36 9.23
C ARG A 304 3.21 -9.84 9.45
N ARG A 305 2.47 -9.06 8.64
CA ARG A 305 2.39 -7.60 8.80
C ARG A 305 1.77 -7.20 10.13
N GLN A 306 0.71 -7.89 10.57
CA GLN A 306 0.11 -7.65 11.87
C GLN A 306 1.09 -7.96 13.02
N GLN A 307 1.90 -9.01 12.88
CA GLN A 307 2.92 -9.35 13.87
C GLN A 307 4.07 -8.33 13.90
N GLU A 308 4.50 -7.82 12.74
CA GLU A 308 5.50 -6.76 12.64
C GLU A 308 5.01 -5.47 13.29
N VAL A 309 3.78 -5.04 13.01
CA VAL A 309 3.16 -3.85 13.62
C VAL A 309 3.04 -4.02 15.15
N LYS A 310 2.62 -5.19 15.64
CA LYS A 310 2.59 -5.48 17.09
C LYS A 310 3.98 -5.39 17.71
N SER A 311 4.98 -6.00 17.10
CA SER A 311 6.35 -5.97 17.60
C SER A 311 6.95 -4.56 17.59
N ALA A 312 6.64 -3.74 16.58
CA ALA A 312 7.06 -2.34 16.50
C ALA A 312 6.39 -1.48 17.58
N ALA A 313 5.09 -1.70 17.83
CA ALA A 313 4.36 -1.01 18.89
C ALA A 313 4.92 -1.36 20.28
N GLU A 314 5.24 -2.63 20.54
CA GLU A 314 5.88 -3.06 21.79
C GLU A 314 7.27 -2.45 21.98
N LEU A 315 8.07 -2.35 20.93
CA LEU A 315 9.37 -1.68 20.97
C LEU A 315 9.21 -0.18 21.26
N SER A 316 8.25 0.50 20.63
CA SER A 316 7.95 1.91 20.90
C SER A 316 7.57 2.13 22.36
N LEU A 317 6.72 1.28 22.92
CA LEU A 317 6.32 1.36 24.32
C LEU A 317 7.51 1.16 25.26
N LYS A 318 8.41 0.22 24.96
CA LYS A 318 9.65 0.01 25.75
C LYS A 318 10.58 1.22 25.71
N VAL A 319 10.72 1.86 24.55
CA VAL A 319 11.53 3.08 24.39
C VAL A 319 10.93 4.23 25.19
N GLU A 320 9.61 4.42 25.17
CA GLU A 320 8.92 5.43 25.97
C GLU A 320 9.03 5.17 27.48
N GLN A 321 8.90 3.90 27.91
CA GLN A 321 9.12 3.53 29.31
C GLN A 321 10.54 3.81 29.79
N GLU A 322 11.56 3.51 28.97
CA GLU A 322 12.95 3.83 29.27
C GLU A 322 13.20 5.35 29.30
N ARG A 323 12.55 6.11 28.41
CA ARG A 323 12.59 7.57 28.43
C ARG A 323 11.99 8.11 29.73
N HIS A 324 10.82 7.63 30.14
CA HIS A 324 10.20 8.04 31.39
C HIS A 324 11.03 7.65 32.62
N ARG A 325 11.70 6.49 32.61
CA ARG A 325 12.65 6.11 33.67
C ARG A 325 13.84 7.07 33.75
N ARG A 326 14.40 7.47 32.60
CA ARG A 326 15.50 8.45 32.55
C ARG A 326 15.07 9.82 33.03
N GLU A 327 13.90 10.29 32.58
CA GLU A 327 13.32 11.57 33.02
C GLU A 327 13.04 11.55 34.53
N ALA A 328 12.48 10.46 35.07
CA ALA A 328 12.26 10.30 36.50
C ALA A 328 13.58 10.25 37.29
N ALA A 329 14.61 9.58 36.79
CA ALA A 329 15.94 9.55 37.41
C ALA A 329 16.60 10.94 37.44
N GLN A 330 16.53 11.69 36.32
CA GLN A 330 17.02 13.07 36.24
C GLN A 330 16.26 14.01 37.19
N ALA A 331 14.94 13.85 37.30
CA ALA A 331 14.13 14.60 38.25
C ALA A 331 14.50 14.29 39.70
N ALA A 332 14.77 13.03 40.03
CA ALA A 332 15.21 12.60 41.35
C ALA A 332 16.61 13.16 41.69
N GLU A 333 17.54 13.14 40.74
CA GLU A 333 18.87 13.72 40.90
C GLU A 333 18.80 15.25 41.13
N ALA A 334 17.98 15.94 40.35
CA ALA A 334 17.74 17.38 40.54
C ALA A 334 17.08 17.69 41.90
N ALA A 335 16.17 16.84 42.38
CA ALA A 335 15.58 16.98 43.71
C ALA A 335 16.61 16.76 44.82
N ALA A 336 17.49 15.77 44.69
CA ALA A 336 18.58 15.50 45.63
C ALA A 336 19.57 16.67 45.68
N MET A 337 19.92 17.26 44.53
CA MET A 337 20.77 18.46 44.47
C MET A 337 20.13 19.64 45.20
N ARG A 338 18.84 19.89 45.00
CA ARG A 338 18.11 20.96 45.73
C ARG A 338 18.06 20.71 47.23
N GLU A 339 17.89 19.46 47.66
CA GLU A 339 17.90 19.12 49.08
C GLU A 339 19.30 19.30 49.69
N ALA A 340 20.35 18.96 48.95
CA ALA A 340 21.73 19.21 49.36
C ALA A 340 22.03 20.71 49.46
N GLU A 341 21.58 21.51 48.50
CA GLU A 341 21.68 22.98 48.55
C GLU A 341 20.94 23.55 49.76
N ARG A 342 19.73 23.06 50.06
CA ARG A 342 18.98 23.45 51.25
C ARG A 342 19.76 23.13 52.53
N LYS A 343 20.29 21.91 52.66
CA LYS A 343 21.09 21.50 53.83
C LYS A 343 22.37 22.33 53.96
N ASN A 344 23.03 22.65 52.84
CA ASN A 344 24.20 23.53 52.85
C ASN A 344 23.85 24.95 53.30
N ARG A 345 22.68 25.47 52.89
CA ARG A 345 22.18 26.77 53.34
C ARG A 345 21.84 26.75 54.83
N GLU A 346 21.11 25.73 55.30
CA GLU A 346 20.80 25.54 56.73
C GLU A 346 22.08 25.41 57.57
N ALA A 347 23.09 24.69 57.08
CA ALA A 347 24.39 24.57 57.75
C ALA A 347 25.17 25.90 57.77
N ALA A 348 25.10 26.69 56.69
CA ALA A 348 25.72 28.01 56.63
C ALA A 348 25.02 28.99 57.59
N GLU A 349 23.69 28.96 57.65
CA GLU A 349 22.89 29.75 58.59
C GLU A 349 23.18 29.35 60.05
N ALA A 350 23.27 28.04 60.35
CA ALA A 350 23.67 27.55 61.67
C ALA A 350 25.09 27.98 62.04
N ALA A 351 26.04 27.92 61.10
CA ALA A 351 27.41 28.38 61.32
C ALA A 351 27.47 29.89 61.60
N ALA A 352 26.64 30.69 60.92
CA ALA A 352 26.52 32.12 61.17
C ALA A 352 25.96 32.41 62.58
N ILE A 353 24.94 31.67 63.02
CA ILE A 353 24.40 31.79 64.39
C ILE A 353 25.46 31.42 65.43
N CYS A 354 26.18 30.31 65.26
CA CYS A 354 27.26 29.93 66.17
C CYS A 354 28.39 30.96 66.19
N TYR A 355 28.71 31.58 65.04
CA TYR A 355 29.70 32.65 64.97
C TYR A 355 29.24 33.89 65.75
N GLU A 356 27.98 34.32 65.59
CA GLU A 356 27.41 35.42 66.36
C GLU A 356 27.36 35.14 67.88
N GLU A 357 26.96 33.93 68.28
CA GLU A 357 26.95 33.54 69.70
C GLU A 357 28.37 33.52 70.28
N ARG A 358 29.35 33.00 69.54
CA ARG A 358 30.76 33.03 69.96
C ARG A 358 31.28 34.46 70.08
N MET A 359 30.93 35.33 69.14
CA MET A 359 31.26 36.75 69.23
C MET A 359 30.65 37.38 70.49
N LYS A 360 29.37 37.12 70.78
CA LYS A 360 28.71 37.57 72.02
C LYS A 360 29.41 37.05 73.27
N GLN A 361 29.81 35.77 73.32
CA GLN A 361 30.56 35.21 74.43
C GLN A 361 31.93 35.86 74.60
N THR A 362 32.70 36.05 73.52
CA THR A 362 34.00 36.74 73.61
C THR A 362 33.89 38.19 74.06
N THR A 363 32.82 38.90 73.67
CA THR A 363 32.56 40.26 74.18
C THR A 363 32.16 40.24 75.66
N ALA A 364 31.44 39.23 76.11
CA ALA A 364 31.07 39.05 77.51
C ALA A 364 32.30 38.66 78.37
N GLU A 365 33.14 37.74 77.89
CA GLU A 365 34.40 37.36 78.54
C GLU A 365 35.38 38.54 78.59
N ALA A 366 35.49 39.33 77.51
CA ALA A 366 36.27 40.57 77.51
C ALA A 366 35.72 41.59 78.51
N ALA A 367 34.40 41.74 78.62
CA ALA A 367 33.78 42.61 79.62
C ALA A 367 34.04 42.13 81.07
N VAL A 368 34.05 40.81 81.30
CA VAL A 368 34.41 40.22 82.59
C VAL A 368 35.90 40.40 82.90
N ALA A 369 36.78 40.27 81.90
CA ALA A 369 38.21 40.53 82.05
C ALA A 369 38.48 42.01 82.39
N VAL A 370 37.81 42.94 81.71
CA VAL A 370 37.88 44.38 82.03
C VAL A 370 37.34 44.66 83.42
N ALA A 371 36.24 44.02 83.84
CA ALA A 371 35.72 44.16 85.21
C ALA A 371 36.66 43.56 86.27
N ALA A 372 37.39 42.49 85.94
CA ALA A 372 38.39 41.89 86.81
C ALA A 372 39.64 42.77 86.95
N GLU A 373 40.09 43.39 85.85
CA GLU A 373 41.15 44.41 85.87
C GLU A 373 40.72 45.62 86.71
N ASP A 374 39.48 46.11 86.54
CA ASP A 374 38.92 47.23 87.31
C ASP A 374 38.80 46.90 88.82
N CYS A 375 38.58 45.61 89.15
CA CYS A 375 38.58 45.13 90.53
C CYS A 375 40.00 45.03 91.12
N GLN A 376 41.00 44.66 90.32
CA GLN A 376 42.42 44.68 90.72
C GLN A 376 42.97 46.10 90.90
N THR A 377 42.57 47.07 90.07
CA THR A 377 42.89 48.50 90.29
C THR A 377 42.21 49.06 91.54
N ARG A 378 40.99 48.63 91.87
CA ARG A 378 40.33 49.00 93.14
C ARG A 378 40.99 48.37 94.37
N LEU A 379 41.52 47.15 94.28
CA LEU A 379 42.25 46.50 95.38
C LEU A 379 43.64 47.11 95.60
N THR A 380 44.35 47.49 94.53
CA THR A 380 45.64 48.18 94.64
C THR A 380 45.49 49.62 95.16
N THR A 381 44.43 50.34 94.77
CA THR A 381 44.13 51.67 95.33
C THR A 381 43.62 51.63 96.76
N ALA A 382 42.87 50.59 97.17
CA ALA A 382 42.52 50.38 98.57
C ALA A 382 43.76 50.07 99.44
N SER A 383 44.72 49.31 98.92
CA SER A 383 45.97 49.00 99.64
C SER A 383 46.88 50.24 99.82
N THR A 384 46.83 51.21 98.90
CA THR A 384 47.53 52.50 99.09
C THR A 384 46.86 53.44 100.11
N TRP A 385 45.57 53.27 100.42
CA TRP A 385 44.89 54.07 101.46
C TRP A 385 45.08 53.48 102.87
N GLU A 386 45.28 52.17 103.01
CA GLU A 386 45.63 51.56 104.31
C GLU A 386 47.06 51.88 104.78
N VAL A 387 48.01 52.12 103.87
CA VAL A 387 49.38 52.54 104.24
C VAL A 387 49.45 54.02 104.62
N ALA A 388 48.51 54.86 104.15
CA ALA A 388 48.49 56.30 104.46
C ALA A 388 47.78 56.65 105.79
N PHE A 389 46.96 55.76 106.37
CA PHE A 389 46.22 56.04 107.62
C PHE A 389 46.93 55.52 108.89
N SER A 390 48.06 54.82 108.78
CA SER A 390 48.84 54.32 109.94
C SER A 390 50.06 55.17 110.31
N ILE A 391 50.25 56.38 109.76
CA ILE A 391 51.42 57.26 110.04
C ILE A 391 51.03 58.57 110.77
N THR A 392 49.88 58.65 111.44
CA THR A 392 49.50 59.83 112.25
C THR A 392 48.81 59.49 113.57
N VAL A 393 49.32 58.52 114.34
CA VAL A 393 49.06 58.38 115.80
C VAL A 393 50.31 57.83 116.54
N ALA A 394 51.49 58.35 116.22
CA ALA A 394 52.66 58.22 117.09
C ALA A 394 53.57 59.43 116.88
N ASP A 395 53.70 60.20 117.96
CA ASP A 395 54.46 61.45 118.18
C ASP A 395 53.90 62.76 117.59
#